data_AF-A0AB34A0W6-F1
#
_entry.id   AF-A0AB34A0W6-F1
#
_cell.length_a   1.000
_cell.length_b   1.000
_cell.length_c   1.000
_cell.angle_alpha   90.00
_cell.angle_beta   90.00
_cell.angle_gamma   90.00
#
_symmetry.space_group_name_H-M   'P 1'
#
loop_
_entity.id
_entity.type
_entity.pdbx_description
1 polymer ?
#
loop_
_entity_poly.entity_id
_entity_poly.type
_entity_poly.pdbx_seq_one_letter_code
_entity_poly.pdbx_strand_id
1 'polypeptide(L)' 'MSSLNDYIKFSLDIEDQNIVFTDYFKKFIDGKIHKVYLAYSVFLSLSPFP' A
#
# COMPACT_ATOMS: atom_id res chain seq x y z
N MET A 1 30.61 -6.46 -7.04
CA MET A 1 29.54 -7.26 -6.40
C MET A 1 28.23 -6.80 -7.00
N SER A 2 27.45 -7.69 -7.62
CA SER A 2 26.15 -7.32 -8.18
C SER A 2 25.22 -6.97 -7.02
N SER A 3 24.77 -5.72 -6.96
CA SER A 3 23.62 -5.35 -6.15
C SER A 3 22.42 -6.09 -6.72
N LEU A 4 22.12 -7.27 -6.17
CA LEU A 4 20.80 -7.89 -6.34
C LEU A 4 19.82 -6.86 -5.79
N ASN A 5 19.15 -6.19 -6.73
CA ASN A 5 18.07 -5.27 -6.43
C ASN A 5 16.97 -6.12 -5.77
N ASP A 6 16.94 -6.17 -4.44
CA ASP A 6 15.93 -6.82 -3.60
C ASP A 6 14.57 -6.07 -3.66
N TYR A 7 14.17 -5.66 -4.86
CA TYR A 7 12.86 -5.12 -5.13
C TYR A 7 11.92 -6.28 -5.45
N ILE A 8 11.25 -6.77 -4.41
CA ILE A 8 10.12 -7.67 -4.55
C ILE A 8 8.97 -6.84 -5.15
N LYS A 9 8.65 -7.09 -6.42
CA LYS A 9 7.49 -6.53 -7.11
C LYS A 9 6.38 -7.57 -7.05
N PHE A 10 5.36 -7.31 -6.27
CA PHE A 10 4.14 -8.12 -6.22
C PHE A 10 3.00 -7.33 -6.85
N SER A 11 2.16 -8.03 -7.61
CA SER A 11 0.89 -7.50 -8.08
C SER A 11 -0.14 -7.81 -7.00
N LEU A 12 -0.76 -6.77 -6.43
CA LEU A 12 -1.90 -6.95 -5.53
C LEU A 12 -3.15 -6.97 -6.41
N ASP A 13 -3.88 -8.08 -6.39
CA ASP A 13 -5.19 -8.17 -7.04
C ASP A 13 -6.21 -7.54 -6.10
N ILE A 14 -6.41 -6.23 -6.25
CA ILE A 14 -7.34 -5.46 -5.42
C ILE A 14 -8.63 -5.31 -6.20
N GLU A 15 -9.68 -5.97 -5.73
CA GLU A 15 -11.01 -5.91 -6.35
C GLU A 15 -11.60 -4.48 -6.27
N ASP A 16 -11.23 -3.71 -5.25
CA ASP A 16 -11.64 -2.32 -5.06
C ASP A 16 -10.65 -1.32 -5.66
N GLN A 17 -11.03 -0.75 -6.81
CA GLN A 17 -10.25 0.29 -7.52
C GLN A 17 -10.10 1.58 -6.73
N ASN A 18 -10.82 1.76 -5.62
CA ASN A 18 -10.76 2.95 -4.80
C ASN A 18 -9.65 2.91 -3.74
N ILE A 19 -8.88 1.82 -3.64
CA ILE A 19 -7.77 1.74 -2.68
C ILE A 19 -6.53 2.41 -3.26
N VAL A 20 -6.06 3.45 -2.58
CA VAL A 20 -4.84 4.19 -2.93
C VAL A 20 -3.79 3.99 -1.85
N PHE A 21 -2.60 3.53 -2.25
CA PHE A 21 -1.42 3.48 -1.38
C PHE A 21 -0.66 4.78 -1.49
N THR A 22 -0.39 5.43 -0.37
CA THR A 22 0.27 6.75 -0.37
C THR A 22 1.60 6.79 0.33
N ASP A 23 1.85 5.88 1.25
CA ASP A 23 3.10 5.86 1.99
C ASP A 23 3.44 4.44 2.46
N TYR A 24 4.66 4.27 2.94
CA TYR A 24 5.08 3.08 3.64
C TYR A 24 6.08 3.41 4.75
N PHE A 25 6.07 2.61 5.82
CA PHE A 25 7.04 2.72 6.89
C PHE A 25 7.54 1.34 7.31
N LYS A 26 8.73 1.31 7.92
CA LYS A 26 9.27 0.07 8.49
C LYS A 26 8.77 -0.10 9.92
N LYS A 27 8.28 -1.29 10.27
CA LYS A 27 7.82 -1.63 11.61
C LYS A 27 8.46 -2.92 12.07
N PHE A 28 8.91 -2.97 13.33
CA PHE A 28 9.42 -4.19 13.94
C PHE A 28 8.26 -4.99 14.55
N ILE A 29 8.02 -6.21 14.08
CA ILE A 29 6.93 -7.10 14.49
C ILE A 29 7.53 -8.51 14.62
N ASP A 30 7.26 -9.21 15.72
CA ASP A 30 7.71 -10.59 15.97
C ASP A 30 9.20 -10.86 15.68
N GLY A 31 10.07 -9.92 16.06
CA GLY A 31 11.51 -10.05 15.90
C GLY A 31 12.03 -9.72 14.49
N LYS A 32 11.17 -9.25 13.58
CA LYS A 32 11.53 -8.95 12.17
C LYS A 32 11.11 -7.54 11.77
N ILE A 33 11.82 -6.96 10.80
CA ILE A 33 11.45 -5.67 10.18
C ILE A 33 10.52 -5.94 9.01
N HIS A 34 9.32 -5.36 9.06
CA HIS A 34 8.31 -5.41 8.00
C HIS A 34 8.17 -4.04 7.33
N LYS A 35 7.99 -4.02 6.01
CA LYS A 35 7.46 -2.82 5.32
C LYS A 35 5.94 -2.85 5.43
N VAL A 36 5.37 -1.81 6.03
CA VAL A 36 3.94 -1.62 6.20
C VAL A 36 3.51 -0.51 5.26
N TYR A 37 2.54 -0.80 4.40
CA TYR A 37 2.01 0.15 3.42
C TYR A 37 0.74 0.78 3.97
N LEU A 38 0.67 2.11 3.93
CA LEU A 38 -0.52 2.86 4.27
C LEU A 38 -1.39 2.97 3.02
N ALA A 39 -2.67 2.61 3.17
CA ALA A 39 -3.67 2.74 2.12
C ALA A 39 -4.94 3.40 2.66
N TYR A 40 -5.63 4.14 1.81
CA TYR A 40 -6.99 4.62 2.09
C TYR A 40 -7.94 4.23 0.97
N SER A 41 -9.20 4.07 1.33
CA SER A 41 -10.30 3.91 0.39
C SER A 41 -10.85 5.27 -0.01
N VAL A 42 -10.86 5.57 -1.30
CA VAL A 42 -11.45 6.79 -1.86
C VAL A 42 -12.92 6.53 -2.19
N PHE A 43 -13.81 6.80 -1.25
CA PHE A 43 -15.23 6.80 -1.60
C PHE A 43 -15.59 8.14 -2.25
N LEU A 44 -15.94 8.12 -3.54
CA LEU A 44 -16.57 9.27 -4.18
C LEU A 44 -17.98 9.43 -3.60
N SER A 45 -18.11 10.29 -2.59
CA SER A 45 -19.40 10.83 -2.19
C SER A 45 -19.90 11.68 -3.36
N LEU A 46 -20.78 11.13 -4.19
CA LEU A 46 -21.66 11.92 -5.03
C LEU A 46 -22.57 12.71 -4.08
N SER A 47 -22.14 13.90 -3.67
CA SER A 47 -23.04 14.81 -2.98
C SER A 47 -24.20 15.11 -3.92
N PRO A 48 -25.46 14.83 -3.57
CA PRO A 48 -26.56 15.48 -4.27
C PRO A 48 -26.40 16.97 -3.94
N PHE A 49 -26.04 17.77 -4.95
CA PHE A 49 -26.08 19.22 -4.81
C PHE A 49 -27.48 19.63 -4.30
N PRO A 50 -27.57 20.63 -3.39
CA PRO A 50 -28.85 21.14 -2.92
C PRO A 50 -29.68 21.78 -4.04
#